data_AF-K2DWM5-F1
#
_entry.id   AF-K2DWM5-F1
#
_cell.length_a   1.000
_cell.length_b   1.000
_cell.length_c   1.000
_cell.angle_alpha   90.00
_cell.angle_beta   90.00
_cell.angle_gamma   90.00
#
_symmetry.space_group_name_H-M   'P 1'
#
loop_
_entity.id
_entity.type
_entity.pdbx_description
1 polymer ?
#
loop_
_entity_poly.entity_id
_entity_poly.type
_entity_poly.pdbx_seq_one_letter_code
_entity_poly.pdbx_strand_id
1 'polypeptide(L)'
;MPEITLVRQDPVQVTEADKAVARRVIFGIVDGLGERGKKQWRRLWNNILRLEPGEMVDIKTHQARVGWYHRKHMALEQSVFEAQERFEDFESFRTWLKVGAAFVDWFPGPKGGVIPVPKSISYAKLEQGAMEQFHNDAVDFLRTEHAGKTLWRHLSPVNRITMIETILQGFNE
;
A
#
# COMPACT_ATOMS: atom_id res chain seq x y z
N MET A 1 8.07 -2.60 -1.26
CA MET A 1 8.82 -2.29 -0.03
C MET A 1 8.40 -0.92 0.41
N PRO A 2 7.74 -0.77 1.56
CA PRO A 2 7.58 0.55 2.15
C PRO A 2 8.97 1.12 2.41
N GLU A 3 9.28 2.21 1.73
CA GLU A 3 10.51 2.97 1.87
C GLU A 3 10.16 4.23 2.64
N ILE A 4 10.86 4.43 3.77
CA ILE A 4 10.71 5.63 4.57
C ILE A 4 12.01 6.42 4.39
N THR A 5 11.91 7.56 3.71
CA THR A 5 13.01 8.52 3.60
C THR A 5 12.91 9.50 4.76
N LEU A 6 13.92 9.49 5.63
CA LEU A 6 14.02 10.40 6.77
C LEU A 6 14.98 11.54 6.45
N VAL A 7 14.57 12.77 6.77
CA VAL A 7 15.40 13.98 6.66
C VAL A 7 15.48 14.65 8.03
N ARG A 8 16.68 15.11 8.40
CA ARG A 8 16.88 15.84 9.65
C ARG A 8 16.24 17.24 9.57
N GLN A 9 15.30 17.50 10.47
CA GLN A 9 14.76 18.84 10.74
C GLN A 9 15.67 19.63 11.69
N ASP A 10 15.49 20.95 11.75
CA ASP A 10 16.28 21.84 12.61
C ASP A 10 16.37 21.32 14.06
N PRO A 11 17.55 21.43 14.70
CA PRO A 11 17.75 20.88 16.02
C PRO A 11 16.92 21.63 17.06
N VAL A 12 15.96 20.93 17.66
CA VAL A 12 15.28 21.37 18.88
C VAL A 12 16.23 21.16 20.06
N GLN A 13 16.31 22.13 20.98
CA GLN A 13 17.02 21.93 22.24
C GLN A 13 16.26 20.93 23.11
N VAL A 14 16.87 19.77 23.34
CA VAL A 14 16.31 18.70 24.17
C VAL A 14 17.09 18.62 25.48
N THR A 15 16.40 18.66 26.62
CA THR A 15 17.04 18.55 27.94
C THR A 15 17.62 17.14 28.16
N GLU A 16 18.58 17.00 29.09
CA GLU A 16 19.10 15.67 29.44
C GLU A 16 18.04 14.75 30.05
N ALA A 17 17.06 15.32 30.77
CA ALA A 17 15.92 14.57 31.29
C ALA A 17 15.07 13.98 30.16
N ASP A 18 14.78 14.78 29.12
CA ASP A 18 13.99 14.32 27.96
C ASP A 18 14.75 13.27 27.14
N LYS A 19 16.08 13.42 27.00
CA LYS A 19 16.92 12.40 26.35
C LYS A 19 16.88 11.07 27.10
N ALA A 20 16.87 11.09 28.44
CA ALA A 20 16.78 9.89 29.25
C ALA A 20 15.41 9.19 29.11
N VAL A 21 14.32 9.97 29.09
CA VAL A 21 12.96 9.45 28.83
C VAL A 21 12.87 8.85 27.43
N ALA A 22 13.34 9.56 26.41
CA ALA A 22 13.36 9.08 25.02
C ALA A 22 14.12 7.75 24.89
N ARG A 23 15.29 7.63 25.52
CA ARG A 23 16.06 6.36 25.53
C ARG A 23 15.29 5.20 26.16
N ARG A 24 14.58 5.43 27.27
CA ARG A 24 13.77 4.40 27.92
C ARG A 24 12.61 3.94 27.03
N VAL A 25 11.97 4.86 26.32
CA VAL A 25 10.89 4.52 25.39
C VAL A 25 11.44 3.73 24.20
N ILE A 26 12.48 4.27 23.55
CA ILE A 26 13.04 3.71 22.31
C ILE A 26 13.68 2.33 22.52
N PHE A 27 14.42 2.14 23.62
CA PHE A 27 15.17 0.90 23.87
C PHE A 27 14.56 0.00 24.96
N GLY A 28 13.53 0.46 25.67
CA GLY A 28 12.89 -0.31 26.74
C GLY A 28 11.61 -1.03 26.32
N ILE A 29 10.88 -0.49 25.34
CA ILE A 29 9.64 -1.11 24.84
C ILE A 29 9.93 -2.07 23.67
N VAL A 30 10.91 -1.73 22.84
CA VAL A 30 11.33 -2.52 21.67
C VAL A 30 12.85 -2.63 21.63
N ASP A 31 13.39 -3.83 21.47
CA ASP A 31 14.82 -4.09 21.24
C ASP A 31 14.99 -5.16 20.17
N GLY A 32 16.19 -5.25 19.60
CA GLY A 32 16.49 -6.26 18.59
C GLY A 32 16.57 -7.66 19.18
N LEU A 33 16.16 -8.66 18.39
CA LEU A 33 16.20 -10.06 18.80
C LEU A 33 17.65 -10.58 18.87
N GLY A 34 18.05 -11.05 20.04
CA GLY A 34 19.40 -11.57 20.31
C GLY A 34 20.50 -10.49 20.24
N GLU A 35 21.75 -10.88 20.53
CA GLU A 35 22.85 -9.91 20.65
C GLU A 35 23.18 -9.17 19.35
N ARG A 36 23.03 -9.85 18.20
CA ARG A 36 23.21 -9.22 16.89
C ARG A 36 22.12 -8.19 16.62
N GLY A 37 20.85 -8.55 16.84
CA GLY A 37 19.72 -7.65 16.64
C GLY A 37 19.80 -6.42 17.53
N LYS A 38 20.12 -6.61 18.82
CA LYS A 38 20.36 -5.54 19.80
C LYS A 38 21.40 -4.52 19.30
N LYS A 39 22.54 -4.99 18.78
CA LYS A 39 23.59 -4.12 18.22
C LYS A 39 23.13 -3.37 16.98
N GLN A 40 22.41 -4.05 16.07
CA GLN A 40 21.85 -3.43 14.87
C GLN A 40 20.82 -2.35 15.21
N TRP A 41 19.94 -2.61 16.19
CA TRP A 41 18.93 -1.66 16.66
C TRP A 41 19.55 -0.39 17.25
N ARG A 42 20.56 -0.54 18.11
CA ARG A 42 21.33 0.59 18.65
C ARG A 42 22.04 1.38 17.54
N ARG A 43 22.61 0.69 16.56
CA ARG A 43 23.29 1.33 15.41
C ARG A 43 22.31 2.15 14.56
N LEU A 44 21.12 1.63 14.27
CA LEU A 44 20.09 2.33 13.52
C LEU A 44 19.74 3.67 14.18
N TRP A 45 19.36 3.66 15.46
CA TRP A 45 19.01 4.88 16.19
C TRP A 45 20.17 5.85 16.33
N ASN A 46 21.38 5.35 16.60
CA ASN A 46 22.57 6.20 16.64
C ASN A 46 22.82 6.90 15.30
N ASN A 47 22.58 6.22 14.17
CA ASN A 47 22.73 6.82 12.85
C ASN A 47 21.66 7.89 12.61
N ILE A 48 20.37 7.59 12.86
CA ILE A 48 19.26 8.54 12.67
C ILE A 48 19.46 9.81 13.50
N LEU A 49 19.84 9.67 14.78
CA LEU A 49 19.99 10.81 15.69
C LEU A 49 21.24 11.66 15.40
N ARG A 50 22.20 11.13 14.64
CA ARG A 50 23.43 11.83 14.26
C ARG A 50 23.37 12.49 12.89
N LEU A 51 22.25 12.36 12.18
CA LEU A 51 22.11 13.00 10.87
C LEU A 51 22.26 14.52 10.99
N GLU A 52 23.03 15.08 10.08
CA GLU A 52 23.17 16.52 9.90
C GLU A 52 22.09 17.05 8.94
N PRO A 53 21.73 18.35 9.00
CA PRO A 53 20.78 18.95 8.06
C PRO A 53 21.21 18.71 6.60
N GLY A 54 20.32 18.12 5.81
CA GLY A 54 20.59 17.73 4.42
C GLY A 54 21.04 16.27 4.24
N GLU A 55 21.36 15.55 5.31
CA GLU A 55 21.58 14.10 5.24
C GLU A 55 20.25 13.33 5.21
N MET A 56 20.23 12.25 4.43
CA MET A 56 19.06 11.39 4.25
C MET A 56 19.40 9.94 4.62
N VAL A 57 18.43 9.25 5.20
CA VAL A 57 18.50 7.81 5.45
C VAL A 57 17.25 7.16 4.91
N ASP A 58 17.45 6.15 4.06
CA ASP A 58 16.37 5.29 3.58
C ASP A 58 16.27 4.04 4.45
N ILE A 59 15.10 3.84 5.04
CA ILE A 59 14.78 2.63 5.82
C ILE A 59 13.87 1.75 4.98
N LYS A 60 14.38 0.54 4.71
CA LYS A 60 13.66 -0.51 4.01
C LYS A 60 13.16 -1.54 5.01
N THR A 61 11.85 -1.58 5.23
CA THR A 61 11.22 -2.62 6.05
C THR A 61 10.60 -3.70 5.16
N HIS A 62 10.43 -4.89 5.73
CA HIS A 62 9.78 -6.00 5.05
C HIS A 62 8.75 -6.64 5.99
N GLN A 63 7.48 -6.58 5.60
CA GLN A 63 6.35 -7.19 6.28
C GLN A 63 5.86 -8.39 5.49
N ALA A 64 5.99 -9.57 6.09
CA ALA A 64 5.47 -10.80 5.49
C ALA A 64 3.95 -10.67 5.25
N ARG A 65 3.49 -11.25 4.14
CA ARG A 65 2.06 -11.31 3.80
C ARG A 65 1.26 -11.99 4.89
N VAL A 66 0.05 -11.46 5.14
CA VAL A 66 -0.94 -12.11 6.00
C VAL A 66 -2.08 -12.69 5.18
N GLY A 67 -2.42 -13.95 5.46
CA GLY A 67 -3.38 -14.71 4.64
C GLY A 67 -4.82 -14.18 4.68
N TRP A 68 -5.25 -13.61 5.81
CA TRP A 68 -6.61 -13.07 5.94
C TRP A 68 -6.84 -11.86 5.03
N TYR A 69 -5.83 -11.00 4.86
CA TYR A 69 -5.92 -9.82 4.01
C TYR A 69 -6.04 -10.19 2.54
N HIS A 70 -5.28 -11.22 2.12
CA HIS A 70 -5.43 -11.79 0.78
C HIS A 70 -6.86 -12.30 0.54
N ARG A 71 -7.43 -13.05 1.48
CA ARG A 71 -8.81 -13.55 1.36
C ARG A 71 -9.82 -12.42 1.31
N LYS A 72 -9.67 -11.39 2.16
CA LYS A 72 -10.51 -10.19 2.16
C LYS A 72 -10.53 -9.53 0.78
N HIS A 73 -9.36 -9.23 0.23
CA HIS A 73 -9.25 -8.56 -1.07
C HIS A 73 -9.80 -9.44 -2.21
N MET A 74 -9.50 -10.75 -2.23
CA MET A 74 -10.07 -11.65 -3.24
C MET A 74 -11.60 -11.70 -3.17
N ALA A 75 -12.17 -11.73 -1.97
CA ALA A 75 -13.62 -11.73 -1.79
C ALA A 75 -14.25 -10.41 -2.28
N LEU A 76 -13.61 -9.27 -2.03
CA LEU A 76 -14.04 -7.97 -2.56
C LEU A 76 -14.02 -7.96 -4.09
N GLU A 77 -12.91 -8.38 -4.71
CA GLU A 77 -12.80 -8.48 -6.18
C GLU A 77 -13.93 -9.36 -6.75
N GLN A 78 -14.19 -10.51 -6.12
CA GLN A 78 -15.22 -11.45 -6.53
C GLN A 78 -16.63 -10.85 -6.42
N SER A 79 -16.95 -10.19 -5.29
CA SER A 79 -18.27 -9.56 -5.09
C SER A 79 -18.53 -8.44 -6.09
N VAL A 80 -17.52 -7.62 -6.41
CA VAL A 80 -17.66 -6.58 -7.45
C VAL A 80 -17.83 -7.22 -8.83
N PHE A 81 -17.06 -8.29 -9.13
CA PHE A 81 -17.15 -9.02 -10.40
C PHE A 81 -18.52 -9.66 -10.61
N GLU A 82 -19.15 -10.20 -9.56
CA GLU A 82 -20.47 -10.81 -9.64
C GLU A 82 -21.59 -9.76 -9.81
N ALA A 83 -21.39 -8.54 -9.31
CA ALA A 83 -22.38 -7.47 -9.38
C ALA A 83 -22.30 -6.62 -10.67
N GLN A 84 -21.18 -6.68 -11.40
CA GLN A 84 -20.96 -5.91 -12.64
C GLN A 84 -21.46 -6.65 -13.90
N GLU A 85 -21.67 -5.91 -14.99
CA GLU A 85 -22.30 -6.44 -16.22
C GLU A 85 -21.38 -6.44 -17.45
N ARG A 86 -20.12 -6.03 -17.28
CA ARG A 86 -19.20 -5.73 -18.38
C ARG A 86 -18.26 -6.88 -18.73
N PHE A 87 -17.72 -7.55 -17.71
CA PHE A 87 -16.70 -8.59 -17.83
C PHE A 87 -17.35 -9.96 -17.64
N GLU A 88 -17.07 -10.88 -18.56
CA GLU A 88 -17.50 -12.29 -18.48
C GLU A 88 -16.46 -13.17 -17.79
N ASP A 89 -15.19 -12.73 -17.80
CA ASP A 89 -14.05 -13.42 -17.24
C ASP A 89 -13.43 -12.63 -16.08
N PHE A 90 -13.15 -13.33 -14.99
CA PHE A 90 -12.63 -12.73 -13.76
C PHE A 90 -11.19 -12.22 -13.93
N GLU A 91 -10.36 -12.91 -14.71
CA GLU A 91 -8.97 -12.48 -14.95
C GLU A 91 -8.93 -11.16 -15.72
N SER A 92 -9.81 -10.99 -16.71
CA SER A 92 -9.98 -9.76 -17.47
C SER A 92 -10.44 -8.60 -16.59
N PHE A 93 -11.41 -8.83 -15.69
CA PHE A 93 -11.83 -7.84 -14.70
C PHE A 93 -10.68 -7.41 -13.79
N ARG A 94 -9.92 -8.37 -13.25
CA ARG A 94 -8.77 -8.07 -12.38
C ARG A 94 -7.65 -7.34 -13.11
N THR A 95 -7.42 -7.68 -14.37
CA THR A 95 -6.45 -6.98 -15.22
C THR A 95 -6.86 -5.53 -15.38
N TRP A 96 -8.13 -5.28 -15.70
CA TRP A 96 -8.68 -3.93 -15.78
C TRP A 96 -8.57 -3.18 -14.45
N LEU A 97 -8.92 -3.81 -13.32
CA LEU A 97 -8.84 -3.22 -11.99
C LEU A 97 -7.41 -2.81 -11.64
N LYS A 98 -6.42 -3.66 -11.92
CA LYS A 98 -4.99 -3.33 -11.71
C LYS A 98 -4.55 -2.15 -12.56
N VAL A 99 -5.00 -2.07 -13.82
CA VAL A 99 -4.69 -0.94 -14.70
C VAL A 99 -5.34 0.34 -14.17
N GLY A 100 -6.60 0.27 -13.76
CA GLY A 100 -7.34 1.39 -13.18
C GLY A 100 -6.72 1.92 -11.89
N ALA A 101 -6.25 1.02 -11.02
CA ALA A 101 -5.51 1.33 -9.80
C ALA A 101 -4.04 1.73 -10.05
N ALA A 102 -3.61 1.89 -11.30
CA ALA A 102 -2.22 2.17 -11.69
C ALA A 102 -1.19 1.16 -11.15
N PHE A 103 -1.61 -0.06 -10.80
CA PHE A 103 -0.75 -1.13 -10.32
C PHE A 103 -0.09 -1.90 -11.48
N VAL A 104 0.71 -1.16 -12.23
CA VAL A 104 1.29 -1.59 -13.51
C VAL A 104 2.77 -1.18 -13.59
N ASP A 105 3.49 -1.83 -14.51
CA ASP A 105 4.73 -1.33 -15.06
C ASP A 105 4.45 -0.72 -16.44
N TRP A 106 5.01 0.45 -16.70
CA TRP A 106 4.84 1.15 -17.96
C TRP A 106 5.98 0.79 -18.91
N PHE A 107 5.64 0.25 -20.08
CA PHE A 107 6.62 -0.10 -21.11
C PHE A 107 6.40 0.70 -22.40
N PRO A 108 7.46 0.99 -23.17
CA PRO A 108 7.31 1.56 -24.50
C PRO A 108 6.65 0.53 -25.42
N GLY A 109 5.54 0.91 -26.01
CA GLY A 109 4.81 0.10 -26.98
C GLY A 109 5.47 0.13 -28.36
N PRO A 110 5.17 -0.86 -29.23
CA PRO A 110 5.81 -1.00 -30.54
C PRO A 110 5.65 0.20 -31.49
N LYS A 111 4.66 1.05 -31.25
CA LYS A 111 4.32 2.23 -32.07
C LYS A 111 4.54 3.56 -31.33
N GLY A 112 5.33 3.57 -30.26
CA GLY A 112 5.73 4.78 -29.53
C GLY A 112 4.76 5.28 -28.44
N GLY A 113 3.60 4.63 -28.25
CA GLY A 113 2.75 4.87 -27.07
C GLY A 113 3.24 4.07 -25.85
N VAL A 114 2.87 4.47 -24.63
CA VAL A 114 3.14 3.68 -23.41
C VAL A 114 2.04 2.64 -23.20
N ILE A 115 2.42 1.41 -22.86
CA ILE A 115 1.49 0.33 -22.53
C ILE A 115 1.59 -0.03 -21.04
N PRO A 116 0.46 -0.13 -20.32
CA PRO A 116 0.45 -0.63 -18.95
C PRO A 116 0.54 -2.16 -18.95
N VAL A 117 1.49 -2.72 -18.21
CA VAL A 117 1.60 -4.16 -17.97
C VAL A 117 1.29 -4.42 -16.49
N PRO A 118 0.18 -5.09 -16.16
CA PRO A 118 -0.22 -5.32 -14.77
C PRO A 118 0.81 -6.09 -13.96
N LYS A 119 1.10 -5.59 -12.77
CA LYS A 119 1.98 -6.27 -11.83
C LYS A 119 1.30 -7.51 -11.27
N SER A 120 2.13 -8.50 -10.93
CA SER A 120 1.65 -9.68 -10.23
C SER A 120 1.39 -9.36 -8.77
N ILE A 121 0.16 -9.60 -8.32
CA ILE A 121 -0.22 -9.56 -6.90
C ILE A 121 -0.10 -10.94 -6.23
N SER A 122 0.64 -11.87 -6.85
CA SER A 122 0.84 -13.20 -6.30
C SER A 122 1.45 -13.12 -4.90
N TYR A 123 0.97 -13.97 -4.00
CA TYR A 123 1.38 -13.99 -2.60
C TYR A 123 2.90 -14.08 -2.42
N ALA A 124 3.60 -14.78 -3.31
CA ALA A 124 5.04 -14.98 -3.27
C ALA A 124 5.86 -13.75 -3.73
N LYS A 125 5.26 -12.81 -4.46
CA LYS A 125 5.97 -11.68 -5.09
C LYS A 125 5.66 -10.33 -4.46
N LEU A 126 4.58 -10.22 -3.68
CA LEU A 126 4.12 -8.96 -3.12
C LEU A 126 4.14 -9.01 -1.60
N GLU A 127 4.77 -8.01 -0.98
CA GLU A 127 4.79 -7.78 0.46
C GLU A 127 3.42 -7.32 1.00
N GLN A 128 3.18 -7.41 2.31
CA GLN A 128 1.93 -6.95 2.92
C GLN A 128 1.64 -5.46 2.68
N GLY A 129 2.57 -4.56 3.01
CA GLY A 129 2.31 -3.12 2.86
C GLY A 129 2.00 -2.71 1.41
N ALA A 130 2.69 -3.32 0.44
CA ALA A 130 2.42 -3.08 -0.98
C ALA A 130 1.05 -3.62 -1.43
N MET A 131 0.55 -4.67 -0.79
CA MET A 131 -0.80 -5.18 -1.02
C MET A 131 -1.88 -4.28 -0.43
N GLU A 132 -1.64 -3.76 0.77
CA GLU A 132 -2.55 -2.83 1.42
C GLU A 132 -2.69 -1.55 0.59
N GLN A 133 -1.56 -1.03 0.09
CA GLN A 133 -1.59 0.10 -0.84
C GLN A 133 -2.40 -0.22 -2.10
N PHE A 134 -2.10 -1.34 -2.77
CA PHE A 134 -2.85 -1.75 -3.97
C PHE A 134 -4.35 -1.92 -3.70
N HIS A 135 -4.72 -2.49 -2.56
CA HIS A 135 -6.11 -2.64 -2.16
C HIS A 135 -6.80 -1.27 -2.06
N ASN A 136 -6.19 -0.32 -1.36
CA ASN A 136 -6.73 1.03 -1.20
C ASN A 136 -6.85 1.72 -2.56
N ASP A 137 -5.82 1.65 -3.40
CA ASP A 137 -5.83 2.23 -4.75
C ASP A 137 -6.94 1.61 -5.63
N ALA A 138 -7.19 0.30 -5.48
CA ALA A 138 -8.26 -0.40 -6.19
C ALA A 138 -9.64 0.03 -5.70
N VAL A 139 -9.83 0.17 -4.39
CA VAL A 139 -11.08 0.68 -3.79
C VAL A 139 -11.34 2.12 -4.25
N ASP A 140 -10.34 2.99 -4.20
CA ASP A 140 -10.44 4.37 -4.66
C ASP A 140 -10.77 4.45 -6.15
N PHE A 141 -10.14 3.61 -6.98
CA PHE A 141 -10.47 3.52 -8.39
C PHE A 141 -11.93 3.08 -8.61
N LEU A 142 -12.42 2.09 -7.86
CA LEU A 142 -13.81 1.60 -7.97
C LEU A 142 -14.84 2.69 -7.62
N ARG A 143 -14.47 3.63 -6.74
CA ARG A 143 -15.30 4.80 -6.39
C ARG A 143 -15.32 5.89 -7.47
N THR A 144 -14.51 5.80 -8.52
CA THR A 144 -14.51 6.79 -9.60
C THR A 144 -15.71 6.64 -10.52
N GLU A 145 -16.18 7.76 -11.08
CA GLU A 145 -17.24 7.74 -12.11
C GLU A 145 -16.82 6.94 -13.34
N HIS A 146 -15.52 6.88 -13.66
CA HIS A 146 -15.02 6.07 -14.77
C HIS A 146 -15.26 4.57 -14.54
N ALA A 147 -14.95 4.07 -13.33
CA ALA A 147 -15.20 2.69 -12.97
C ALA A 147 -16.70 2.38 -12.97
N GLY A 148 -17.51 3.19 -12.29
CA GLY A 148 -18.96 3.01 -12.24
C GLY A 148 -19.62 3.00 -13.62
N LYS A 149 -19.21 3.92 -14.52
CA LYS A 149 -19.72 3.98 -15.89
C LYS A 149 -19.33 2.76 -16.73
N THR A 150 -18.15 2.18 -16.46
CA THR A 150 -17.66 1.00 -17.16
C THR A 150 -18.42 -0.26 -16.72
N LEU A 151 -18.66 -0.41 -15.42
CA LEU A 151 -19.31 -1.58 -14.83
C LEU A 151 -20.83 -1.57 -14.98
N TRP A 152 -21.47 -0.40 -14.85
CA TRP A 152 -22.93 -0.24 -14.88
C TRP A 152 -23.35 0.94 -15.77
N ARG A 153 -23.11 0.81 -17.07
CA ARG A 153 -23.37 1.87 -18.06
C ARG A 153 -24.84 2.32 -18.07
N HIS A 154 -25.77 1.42 -17.77
CA HIS A 154 -27.21 1.68 -17.80
C HIS A 154 -27.72 2.47 -16.56
N LEU A 155 -26.96 2.50 -15.46
CA LEU A 155 -27.33 3.22 -14.24
C LEU A 155 -27.02 4.72 -14.32
N SER A 156 -27.73 5.52 -13.53
CA SER A 156 -27.39 6.92 -13.30
C SER A 156 -26.09 7.06 -12.46
N PRO A 157 -25.38 8.20 -12.52
CA PRO A 157 -24.17 8.41 -11.71
C PRO A 157 -24.38 8.15 -10.22
N VAL A 158 -25.51 8.61 -9.66
CA VAL A 158 -25.85 8.39 -8.24
C VAL A 158 -25.99 6.89 -7.96
N ASN A 159 -26.74 6.16 -8.80
CA ASN A 159 -26.96 4.73 -8.60
C ASN A 159 -25.68 3.90 -8.76
N ARG A 160 -24.73 4.32 -9.61
CA ARG A 160 -23.42 3.67 -9.77
C ARG A 160 -22.61 3.75 -8.48
N ILE A 161 -22.56 4.94 -7.87
CA ILE A 161 -21.87 5.15 -6.60
C ILE A 161 -22.57 4.38 -5.49
N THR A 162 -23.90 4.41 -5.41
CA THR A 162 -24.64 3.62 -4.42
C THR A 162 -24.37 2.12 -4.56
N MET A 163 -24.29 1.60 -5.79
CA MET A 163 -23.99 0.19 -6.05
C MET A 163 -22.61 -0.20 -5.48
N ILE A 164 -21.56 0.57 -5.81
CA ILE A 164 -20.22 0.23 -5.32
C ILE A 164 -20.11 0.38 -3.81
N GLU A 165 -20.66 1.44 -3.21
CA GLU A 165 -20.63 1.64 -1.75
C GLU A 165 -21.38 0.53 -1.00
N THR A 166 -22.48 0.00 -1.56
CA THR A 166 -23.19 -1.13 -0.95
C THR A 166 -22.31 -2.38 -0.88
N ILE A 167 -21.50 -2.63 -1.91
CA ILE A 167 -20.56 -3.76 -1.92
C ILE A 167 -19.41 -3.50 -0.95
N LEU A 168 -18.81 -2.31 -1.00
CA LEU A 168 -17.65 -1.92 -0.17
C LEU A 168 -17.97 -1.93 1.33
N GLN A 169 -19.18 -1.53 1.73
CA GLN A 169 -19.66 -1.61 3.12
C GLN A 169 -19.60 -3.05 3.67
N GLY A 170 -19.79 -4.07 2.83
CA GLY A 170 -19.65 -5.47 3.23
C GLY A 170 -18.22 -5.88 3.65
N PHE A 171 -17.23 -5.05 3.31
CA PHE A 171 -15.81 -5.28 3.61
C PHE A 171 -15.21 -4.25 4.59
N ASN A 172 -16.04 -3.37 5.16
CA ASN A 172 -15.62 -2.22 5.97
C ASN A 172 -14.64 -1.29 5.22
N GLU A 173 -14.92 -1.01 3.95
CA GLU A 173 -14.20 -0.04 3.13
C GLU A 173 -14.95 1.29 3.00
#